data_AF-A0A7C1XUV7-F1
#
_entry.id   AF-A0A7C1XUV7-F1
#
_cell.length_a   1.000
_cell.length_b   1.000
_cell.length_c   1.000
_cell.angle_alpha   90.00
_cell.angle_beta   90.00
_cell.angle_gamma   90.00
#
_symmetry.space_group_name_H-M   'P 1'
#
loop_
_entity.id
_entity.type
_entity.pdbx_description
1 polymer ?
#
loop_
_entity_poly.entity_id
_entity_poly.type
_entity_poly.pdbx_seq_one_letter_code
_entity_poly.pdbx_strand_id
1 'polypeptide(L)'
;MAPTPRPSCANRAYVSGASADAHVPLGRQVLARGIIFLDLAVAQIAGLGIIVAHSLDWEPGGWQKRWPEIQEALIGSLFVLASSGSVLLLSADPHGGEQIRELLVGQILWADYSQLLYVAILYVAILTVWFSPAGRGSSVRFYLLFALAITASVQVVGVYLVFASLILPALAVRRLGRNGLLWGYGIGLAGYAVGLLLAALLDVPAGTVIVYVLALAAWCTGQWLSRTALR
;
A
#
# COMPACT_ATOMS: atom_id res chain seq x y z
N MET A 1 -20.60 15.36 25.79
CA MET A 1 -21.22 14.98 24.50
C MET A 1 -20.34 15.58 23.40
N ALA A 2 -19.36 14.83 22.90
CA ALA A 2 -18.43 15.33 21.88
C ALA A 2 -19.13 15.38 20.52
N PRO A 3 -18.96 16.46 19.73
CA PRO A 3 -19.60 16.56 18.43
C PRO A 3 -19.02 15.52 17.48
N THR A 4 -19.90 14.71 16.87
CA THR A 4 -19.53 13.81 15.77
C THR A 4 -18.95 14.63 14.62
N PRO A 5 -17.74 14.31 14.11
CA PRO A 5 -17.15 15.07 13.01
C PRO A 5 -18.06 14.98 11.77
N ARG A 6 -18.50 16.14 11.26
CA ARG A 6 -19.31 16.21 10.04
C ARG A 6 -18.45 15.69 8.87
N PRO A 7 -18.98 14.84 7.98
CA PRO A 7 -18.26 14.42 6.81
C PRO A 7 -17.97 15.65 5.94
N SER A 8 -16.68 15.94 5.73
CA SER A 8 -16.21 17.00 4.83
C SER A 8 -16.69 16.72 3.40
N CYS A 9 -16.97 17.78 2.62
CA CYS A 9 -17.48 17.66 1.24
C CYS A 9 -16.61 16.78 0.32
N ALA A 10 -15.33 16.60 0.64
CA ALA A 10 -14.42 15.66 0.00
C ALA A 10 -14.90 14.19 0.08
N ASN A 11 -15.52 13.80 1.20
CA ASN A 11 -15.98 12.43 1.44
C ASN A 11 -17.23 12.08 0.58
N ARG A 12 -18.03 13.10 0.18
CA ARG A 12 -19.25 12.90 -0.62
C ARG A 12 -18.95 12.80 -2.13
N ALA A 13 -17.93 13.51 -2.62
CA ALA A 13 -17.47 13.42 -4.01
C ALA A 13 -16.64 12.14 -4.31
N TYR A 14 -16.16 11.46 -3.25
CA TYR A 14 -15.33 10.26 -3.37
C TYR A 14 -16.13 8.98 -3.63
N VAL A 15 -17.34 8.88 -3.05
CA VAL A 15 -18.23 7.71 -3.21
C VAL A 15 -18.79 7.60 -4.65
N SER A 16 -18.75 8.69 -5.43
CA SER A 16 -19.22 8.73 -6.83
C SER A 16 -18.20 8.30 -7.88
N GLY A 17 -16.95 8.03 -7.50
CA GLY A 17 -15.86 7.66 -8.43
C GLY A 17 -15.51 6.18 -8.38
N ALA A 18 -16.47 5.30 -8.68
CA ALA A 18 -16.21 3.86 -8.83
C ALA A 18 -15.46 3.62 -10.16
N SER A 19 -14.14 3.71 -10.13
CA SER A 19 -13.26 3.24 -11.21
C SER A 19 -12.72 1.86 -10.81
N ALA A 20 -12.68 0.94 -11.78
CA ALA A 20 -12.59 -0.52 -11.58
C ALA A 20 -11.31 -1.04 -10.89
N ASP A 21 -10.35 -0.19 -10.56
CA ASP A 21 -9.12 -0.56 -9.86
C ASP A 21 -9.20 -0.11 -8.39
N ALA A 22 -9.42 -1.06 -7.48
CA ALA A 22 -9.67 -0.77 -6.06
C ALA A 22 -8.44 -0.23 -5.31
N HIS A 23 -7.22 -0.48 -5.79
CA HIS A 23 -6.00 -0.23 -5.01
C HIS A 23 -5.74 1.25 -4.72
N VAL A 24 -5.80 2.14 -5.72
CA VAL A 24 -5.50 3.58 -5.51
C VAL A 24 -6.56 4.26 -4.63
N PRO A 25 -7.87 4.03 -4.82
CA PRO A 25 -8.88 4.60 -3.94
C PRO A 25 -8.84 4.04 -2.52
N LEU A 26 -8.56 2.75 -2.36
CA LEU A 26 -8.39 2.16 -1.04
C LEU A 26 -7.16 2.73 -0.32
N GLY A 27 -6.04 2.84 -1.04
CA GLY A 27 -4.81 3.45 -0.55
C GLY A 27 -5.01 4.86 -0.02
N ARG A 28 -5.72 5.73 -0.75
CA ARG A 28 -6.02 7.09 -0.27
C ARG A 28 -6.90 7.12 0.97
N GLN A 29 -7.87 6.20 1.10
CA GLN A 29 -8.69 6.11 2.31
C GLN A 29 -7.89 5.61 3.52
N VAL A 30 -6.97 4.68 3.29
CA VAL A 30 -6.01 4.20 4.29
C VAL A 30 -5.10 5.33 4.76
N LEU A 31 -4.54 6.11 3.83
CA LEU A 31 -3.72 7.29 4.15
C LEU A 31 -4.52 8.35 4.91
N ALA A 32 -5.73 8.68 4.43
CA ALA A 32 -6.57 9.72 5.01
C ALA A 32 -7.08 9.38 6.42
N ARG A 33 -7.07 8.10 6.80
CA ARG A 33 -7.49 7.63 8.12
C ARG A 33 -6.32 7.29 9.04
N GLY A 34 -5.07 7.32 8.55
CA GLY A 34 -3.89 6.89 9.31
C GLY A 34 -4.01 5.43 9.72
N ILE A 35 -4.26 4.54 8.75
CA ILE A 35 -4.46 3.10 9.01
C ILE A 35 -3.52 2.31 8.12
N ILE A 36 -2.24 2.66 8.15
CA ILE A 36 -1.26 1.91 7.37
C ILE A 36 -0.83 0.76 8.24
N PHE A 37 -1.39 -0.42 7.92
CA PHE A 37 -1.17 -1.72 8.55
C PHE A 37 0.29 -2.15 8.40
N LEU A 38 1.17 -1.43 9.06
CA LEU A 38 2.52 -1.88 9.29
C LEU A 38 2.49 -2.74 10.55
N ASP A 39 1.92 -3.95 10.41
CA ASP A 39 1.93 -5.05 11.39
C ASP A 39 1.77 -4.67 12.88
N LEU A 40 0.79 -5.22 13.59
CA LEU A 40 0.62 -4.95 15.03
C LEU A 40 1.95 -5.08 15.80
N ALA A 41 2.83 -6.01 15.40
CA ALA A 41 4.16 -6.17 15.97
C ALA A 41 5.11 -4.99 15.66
N VAL A 42 5.12 -4.47 14.43
CA VAL A 42 5.97 -3.32 14.06
C VAL A 42 5.42 -2.03 14.67
N ALA A 43 4.10 -1.88 14.77
CA ALA A 43 3.47 -0.78 15.50
C ALA A 43 3.85 -0.79 17.00
N GLN A 44 3.94 -1.99 17.61
CA GLN A 44 4.41 -2.15 19.00
C GLN A 44 5.89 -1.79 19.16
N ILE A 45 6.76 -2.21 18.23
CA ILE A 45 8.18 -1.86 18.25
C ILE A 45 8.38 -0.35 18.06
N ALA A 46 7.63 0.27 17.14
CA ALA A 46 7.66 1.72 16.93
C ALA A 46 7.15 2.48 18.17
N GLY A 47 6.06 2.01 18.79
CA GLY A 47 5.53 2.56 20.04
C GLY A 47 6.52 2.45 21.19
N LEU A 48 7.19 1.31 21.35
CA LEU A 48 8.23 1.12 22.34
C LEU A 48 9.43 2.05 22.09
N GLY A 49 9.86 2.20 20.84
CA GLY A 49 10.92 3.14 20.45
C GLY A 49 10.60 4.59 20.82
N ILE A 50 9.35 5.02 20.64
CA ILE A 50 8.90 6.37 21.06
C ILE A 50 8.93 6.50 22.59
N ILE A 51 8.45 5.50 23.34
CA ILE A 51 8.45 5.50 24.80
C ILE A 51 9.89 5.56 25.34
N VAL A 52 10.81 4.77 24.75
CA VAL A 52 12.23 4.76 25.12
C VAL A 52 12.89 6.10 24.81
N ALA A 53 12.66 6.66 23.62
CA ALA A 53 13.18 7.98 23.26
C ALA A 53 12.71 9.06 24.25
N HIS A 54 11.44 9.04 24.63
CA HIS A 54 10.89 9.96 25.64
C HIS A 54 11.49 9.74 27.03
N SER A 55 11.75 8.48 27.42
CA SER A 55 12.35 8.15 28.71
C SER A 55 13.84 8.54 28.82
N LEU A 56 14.51 8.73 27.69
CA LEU A 56 15.92 9.12 27.60
C LEU A 56 16.10 10.64 27.39
N ASP A 57 15.04 11.44 27.54
CA ASP A 57 15.01 12.87 27.17
C ASP A 57 15.54 13.13 25.75
N TRP A 58 15.39 12.14 24.87
CA TRP A 58 15.73 12.30 23.47
C TRP A 58 14.66 13.19 22.85
N GLU A 59 14.92 14.50 22.80
CA GLU A 59 14.06 15.43 22.08
C GLU A 59 13.94 14.94 20.62
N PRO A 60 12.76 14.46 20.18
CA PRO A 60 12.58 14.09 18.80
C PRO A 60 12.76 15.38 18.01
N GLY A 61 13.86 15.49 17.25
CA GLY A 61 14.13 16.68 16.43
C GLY A 61 12.89 17.06 15.62
N GLY A 62 12.70 18.34 15.33
CA GLY A 62 11.44 18.93 14.81
C GLY A 62 10.81 18.30 13.54
N TRP A 63 11.42 17.27 12.97
CA TRP A 63 10.89 16.39 11.93
C TRP A 63 9.61 15.66 12.35
N GLN A 64 9.49 15.17 13.60
CA GLN A 64 8.24 14.52 14.06
C GLN A 64 7.04 15.48 14.05
N LYS A 65 7.26 16.76 14.35
CA LYS A 65 6.19 17.76 14.46
C LYS A 65 5.73 18.30 13.10
N ARG A 66 6.52 18.07 12.04
CA ARG A 66 6.31 18.70 10.73
C ARG A 66 5.37 17.92 9.80
N TRP A 67 5.21 16.61 9.97
CA TRP A 67 4.41 15.76 9.06
C TRP A 67 3.69 14.55 9.73
N PRO A 68 2.89 14.73 10.81
CA PRO A 68 2.24 13.60 11.49
C PRO A 68 1.32 12.78 10.56
N GLU A 69 0.69 13.42 9.58
CA GLU A 69 -0.26 12.78 8.64
C GLU A 69 0.37 11.74 7.70
N ILE A 70 1.70 11.73 7.56
CA ILE A 70 2.42 10.91 6.56
C ILE A 70 3.41 9.94 7.20
N GLN A 71 3.62 10.04 8.52
CA GLN A 71 4.60 9.23 9.23
C GLN A 71 4.37 7.74 9.02
N GLU A 72 3.15 7.25 9.27
CA GLU A 72 2.82 5.85 9.07
C GLU A 72 3.08 5.37 7.64
N ALA A 73 2.85 6.23 6.65
CA ALA A 73 3.05 5.89 5.25
C ALA A 73 4.52 5.78 4.89
N LEU A 74 5.35 6.65 5.47
CA LEU A 74 6.79 6.61 5.30
C LEU A 74 7.41 5.41 6.01
N ILE A 75 6.97 5.10 7.23
CA ILE A 75 7.44 3.93 7.96
C ILE A 75 7.03 2.66 7.19
N GLY A 76 5.78 2.59 6.71
CA GLY A 76 5.30 1.48 5.90
C GLY A 76 6.06 1.32 4.58
N SER A 77 6.31 2.43 3.86
CA SER A 77 7.08 2.41 2.62
C SER A 77 8.54 2.01 2.83
N LEU A 78 9.17 2.51 3.90
CA LEU A 78 10.56 2.19 4.24
C LEU A 78 10.70 0.72 4.61
N PHE A 79 9.78 0.17 5.41
CA PHE A 79 9.75 -1.25 5.75
C PHE A 79 9.59 -2.11 4.50
N VAL A 80 8.60 -1.83 3.65
CA VAL A 80 8.37 -2.59 2.42
C VAL A 80 9.61 -2.56 1.51
N LEU A 81 10.27 -1.41 1.37
CA LEU A 81 11.50 -1.28 0.60
C LEU A 81 12.67 -2.03 1.24
N ALA A 82 12.86 -1.94 2.55
CA ALA A 82 13.93 -2.63 3.26
C ALA A 82 13.76 -4.15 3.18
N SER A 83 12.56 -4.66 3.47
CA SER A 83 12.25 -6.10 3.40
C SER A 83 12.36 -6.65 1.99
N SER A 84 11.86 -5.91 0.98
CA SER A 84 12.02 -6.33 -0.42
C SER A 84 13.50 -6.31 -0.83
N GLY A 85 14.29 -5.34 -0.35
CA GLY A 85 15.74 -5.30 -0.53
C GLY A 85 16.46 -6.51 0.05
N SER A 86 16.06 -6.98 1.24
CA SER A 86 16.59 -8.21 1.82
C SER A 86 16.33 -9.43 0.92
N VAL A 87 15.15 -9.53 0.30
CA VAL A 87 14.83 -10.60 -0.66
C VAL A 87 15.73 -10.52 -1.89
N LEU A 88 16.00 -9.32 -2.41
CA LEU A 88 16.95 -9.16 -3.54
C LEU A 88 18.37 -9.59 -3.16
N LEU A 89 18.85 -9.16 -1.99
CA LEU A 89 20.18 -9.54 -1.50
C LEU A 89 20.31 -11.05 -1.34
N LEU A 90 19.29 -11.70 -0.77
CA LEU A 90 19.26 -13.16 -0.63
C LEU A 90 19.17 -13.87 -1.98
N SER A 91 18.51 -13.27 -2.98
CA SER A 91 18.39 -13.85 -4.32
C SER A 91 19.68 -13.79 -5.15
N ALA A 92 20.68 -13.03 -4.72
CA ALA A 92 21.98 -12.93 -5.38
C ALA A 92 22.98 -14.03 -4.96
N ASP A 93 22.66 -14.84 -3.93
CA ASP A 93 23.54 -15.90 -3.43
C ASP A 93 23.29 -17.27 -4.13
N PRO A 94 24.28 -17.84 -4.85
CA PRO A 94 24.09 -19.05 -5.67
C PRO A 94 23.85 -20.36 -4.89
N HIS A 95 24.13 -20.41 -3.59
CA HIS A 95 24.15 -21.67 -2.81
C HIS A 95 23.03 -21.79 -1.74
N GLY A 96 22.11 -20.82 -1.64
CA GLY A 96 21.00 -20.85 -0.67
C GLY A 96 19.70 -20.18 -1.15
N GLY A 97 19.68 -19.65 -2.38
CA GLY A 97 18.60 -18.84 -2.91
C GLY A 97 17.30 -19.60 -3.17
N GLU A 98 17.35 -20.81 -3.72
CA GLU A 98 16.15 -21.53 -4.21
C GLU A 98 15.16 -21.87 -3.08
N GLN A 99 15.65 -22.42 -1.96
CA GLN A 99 14.81 -22.93 -0.87
C GLN A 99 14.20 -21.80 0.00
N ILE A 100 14.84 -20.63 0.03
CA ILE A 100 14.35 -19.43 0.73
C ILE A 100 13.44 -18.59 -0.19
N ARG A 101 13.70 -18.59 -1.50
CA ARG A 101 12.92 -17.90 -2.53
C ARG A 101 11.51 -18.49 -2.67
N GLU A 102 11.36 -19.81 -2.57
CA GLU A 102 10.03 -20.48 -2.54
C GLU A 102 9.18 -20.08 -1.32
N LEU A 103 9.80 -19.83 -0.16
CA LEU A 103 9.09 -19.47 1.07
C LEU A 103 8.72 -17.97 1.15
N LEU A 104 9.48 -17.08 0.51
CA LEU A 104 9.33 -15.62 0.67
C LEU A 104 8.69 -14.89 -0.53
N VAL A 105 8.79 -15.43 -1.76
CA VAL A 105 8.39 -14.71 -2.99
C VAL A 105 6.94 -15.00 -3.41
N GLY A 106 6.34 -16.06 -2.88
CA GLY A 106 4.98 -16.44 -3.24
C GLY A 106 4.91 -17.16 -4.58
N GLN A 107 4.06 -18.19 -4.62
CA GLN A 107 3.86 -19.12 -5.73
C GLN A 107 3.05 -18.52 -6.89
N ILE A 108 3.40 -17.34 -7.41
CA ILE A 108 2.66 -16.71 -8.52
C ILE A 108 2.65 -17.62 -9.78
N LEU A 109 3.67 -18.48 -9.95
CA LEU A 109 3.77 -19.47 -11.02
C LEU A 109 3.16 -20.85 -10.69
N TRP A 110 2.85 -21.13 -9.42
CA TRP A 110 2.31 -22.43 -8.94
C TRP A 110 0.92 -22.29 -8.32
N ALA A 111 0.21 -21.19 -8.59
CA ALA A 111 -1.15 -21.00 -8.13
C ALA A 111 -2.07 -22.03 -8.81
N ASP A 112 -2.55 -22.99 -8.01
CA ASP A 112 -3.50 -23.99 -8.45
C ASP A 112 -4.75 -23.29 -9.01
N TYR A 113 -5.19 -23.67 -10.22
CA TYR A 113 -6.38 -23.08 -10.86
C TYR A 113 -7.61 -23.13 -9.94
N SER A 114 -7.66 -24.14 -9.06
CA SER A 114 -8.69 -24.33 -8.04
C SER A 114 -8.67 -23.23 -6.98
N GLN A 115 -7.46 -22.85 -6.51
CA GLN A 115 -7.28 -21.79 -5.50
C GLN A 115 -7.64 -20.42 -6.07
N LEU A 116 -7.28 -20.17 -7.32
CA LEU A 116 -7.66 -18.97 -8.08
C LEU A 116 -9.18 -18.81 -8.14
N LEU A 117 -9.93 -19.91 -8.31
CA LEU A 117 -11.38 -19.90 -8.35
C LEU A 117 -12.00 -19.55 -6.98
N TYR A 118 -11.47 -20.09 -5.88
CA TYR A 118 -11.94 -19.70 -4.53
C TYR A 118 -11.69 -18.22 -4.23
N VAL A 119 -10.50 -17.71 -4.59
CA VAL A 119 -10.18 -16.29 -4.43
C VAL A 119 -11.08 -15.43 -5.33
N ALA A 120 -11.33 -15.83 -6.57
CA ALA A 120 -12.23 -15.12 -7.47
C ALA A 120 -13.67 -15.05 -6.94
N ILE A 121 -14.21 -16.17 -6.44
CA ILE A 121 -15.53 -16.21 -5.81
C ILE A 121 -15.57 -15.30 -4.58
N LEU A 122 -14.53 -15.34 -3.74
CA LEU A 122 -14.42 -14.48 -2.58
C LEU A 122 -14.40 -13.00 -2.99
N TYR A 123 -13.66 -12.62 -4.03
CA TYR A 123 -13.64 -11.26 -4.55
C TYR A 123 -14.98 -10.82 -5.10
N VAL A 124 -15.70 -11.69 -5.81
CA VAL A 124 -17.06 -11.41 -6.28
C VAL A 124 -18.00 -11.20 -5.10
N ALA A 125 -17.91 -12.02 -4.05
CA ALA A 125 -18.67 -11.83 -2.81
C ALA A 125 -18.32 -10.52 -2.10
N ILE A 126 -17.03 -10.16 -2.01
CA ILE A 126 -16.59 -8.89 -1.43
C ILE A 126 -17.14 -7.72 -2.24
N LEU A 127 -16.99 -7.73 -3.57
CA LEU A 127 -17.43 -6.65 -4.46
C LEU A 127 -18.96 -6.48 -4.44
N THR A 128 -19.72 -7.58 -4.45
CA THR A 128 -21.18 -7.51 -4.35
C THR A 128 -21.64 -6.87 -3.04
N VAL A 129 -21.01 -7.21 -1.91
CA VAL A 129 -21.29 -6.56 -0.63
C VAL A 129 -20.79 -5.11 -0.61
N TRP A 130 -19.65 -4.83 -1.25
CA TRP A 130 -19.05 -3.50 -1.34
C TRP A 130 -19.94 -2.50 -2.10
N PHE A 131 -20.51 -2.93 -3.22
CA PHE A 131 -21.40 -2.10 -4.04
C PHE A 131 -22.85 -2.07 -3.54
N SER A 132 -23.20 -2.90 -2.55
CA SER A 132 -24.55 -3.00 -2.02
C SER A 132 -25.03 -1.66 -1.43
N PRO A 133 -26.19 -1.13 -1.89
CA PRO A 133 -26.76 0.12 -1.39
C PRO A 133 -27.18 0.04 0.08
N ALA A 134 -27.39 -1.16 0.62
CA ALA A 134 -27.81 -1.42 2.00
C ALA A 134 -26.73 -1.06 3.05
N GLY A 135 -25.59 -0.50 2.63
CA GLY A 135 -24.49 -0.25 3.55
C GLY A 135 -23.58 0.93 3.35
N ARG A 136 -23.99 1.86 2.50
CA ARG A 136 -23.24 3.08 2.17
C ARG A 136 -23.09 3.96 3.43
N GLY A 137 -22.06 3.69 4.25
CA GLY A 137 -21.68 4.55 5.38
C GLY A 137 -21.20 3.87 6.67
N SER A 138 -21.30 2.55 6.85
CA SER A 138 -20.79 1.93 8.09
C SER A 138 -19.28 1.70 8.04
N SER A 139 -18.53 2.37 8.90
CA SER A 139 -17.08 2.19 9.05
C SER A 139 -16.68 0.73 9.28
N VAL A 140 -17.48 -0.01 10.05
CA VAL A 140 -17.20 -1.43 10.38
C VAL A 140 -17.19 -2.34 9.16
N ARG A 141 -18.21 -2.27 8.27
CA ARG A 141 -18.21 -3.07 7.04
C ARG A 141 -17.07 -2.70 6.11
N PHE A 142 -16.73 -1.42 6.02
CA PHE A 142 -15.57 -0.99 5.26
C PHE A 142 -14.30 -1.68 5.77
N TYR A 143 -14.05 -1.65 7.08
CA TYR A 143 -12.86 -2.27 7.66
C TYR A 143 -12.85 -3.79 7.51
N LEU A 144 -13.99 -4.46 7.68
CA LEU A 144 -14.09 -5.91 7.51
C LEU A 144 -13.86 -6.33 6.06
N LEU A 145 -14.53 -5.68 5.10
CA LEU A 145 -14.35 -5.99 3.67
C LEU A 145 -12.95 -5.63 3.20
N PHE A 146 -12.40 -4.51 3.67
CA PHE A 146 -11.04 -4.10 3.36
C PHE A 146 -10.03 -5.10 3.93
N ALA A 147 -10.14 -5.48 5.21
CA ALA A 147 -9.27 -6.46 5.83
C ALA A 147 -9.34 -7.80 5.07
N LEU A 148 -10.54 -8.29 4.76
CA LEU A 148 -10.75 -9.52 4.00
C LEU A 148 -10.13 -9.45 2.59
N ALA A 149 -10.33 -8.34 1.87
CA ALA A 149 -9.76 -8.12 0.55
C ALA A 149 -8.23 -8.08 0.59
N ILE A 150 -7.65 -7.39 1.57
CA ILE A 150 -6.19 -7.33 1.74
C ILE A 150 -5.62 -8.70 2.10
N THR A 151 -6.22 -9.41 3.06
CA THR A 151 -5.78 -10.77 3.42
C THR A 151 -5.82 -11.71 2.22
N ALA A 152 -6.89 -11.66 1.41
CA ALA A 152 -6.99 -12.45 0.18
C ALA A 152 -5.96 -12.02 -0.89
N SER A 153 -5.77 -10.71 -1.10
CA SER A 153 -4.77 -10.16 -2.04
C SER A 153 -3.36 -10.64 -1.69
N VAL A 154 -3.01 -10.54 -0.41
CA VAL A 154 -1.68 -10.83 0.13
C VAL A 154 -1.30 -12.29 -0.06
N GLN A 155 -2.26 -13.21 0.04
CA GLN A 155 -2.00 -14.64 -0.18
C GLN A 155 -1.62 -14.98 -1.62
N VAL A 156 -2.11 -14.22 -2.60
CA VAL A 156 -1.86 -14.47 -4.03
C VAL A 156 -0.66 -13.69 -4.54
N VAL A 157 -0.59 -12.40 -4.20
CA VAL A 157 0.36 -11.45 -4.80
C VAL A 157 1.58 -11.23 -3.88
N GLY A 158 1.45 -11.52 -2.59
CA GLY A 158 2.48 -11.29 -1.59
C GLY A 158 2.27 -9.97 -0.82
N VAL A 159 2.69 -9.98 0.44
CA VAL A 159 2.52 -8.88 1.40
C VAL A 159 3.10 -7.57 0.86
N TYR A 160 4.38 -7.58 0.48
CA TYR A 160 5.12 -6.36 0.12
C TYR A 160 4.55 -5.66 -1.11
N LEU A 161 4.18 -6.43 -2.13
CA LEU A 161 3.67 -5.89 -3.38
C LEU A 161 2.26 -5.29 -3.22
N VAL A 162 1.38 -5.96 -2.47
CA VAL A 162 0.05 -5.42 -2.13
C VAL A 162 0.19 -4.10 -1.37
N PHE A 163 1.03 -4.07 -0.32
CA PHE A 163 1.26 -2.84 0.44
C PHE A 163 1.87 -1.71 -0.39
N ALA A 164 2.89 -1.99 -1.20
CA ALA A 164 3.51 -1.01 -2.08
C ALA A 164 2.50 -0.39 -3.06
N SER A 165 1.64 -1.21 -3.66
CA SER A 165 0.63 -0.76 -4.63
C SER A 165 -0.49 0.09 -4.02
N LEU A 166 -0.76 -0.07 -2.72
CA LEU A 166 -1.73 0.74 -1.99
C LEU A 166 -1.12 2.05 -1.49
N ILE A 167 0.10 2.00 -0.97
CA ILE A 167 0.73 3.14 -0.28
C ILE A 167 1.40 4.07 -1.29
N LEU A 168 2.29 3.57 -2.15
CA LEU A 168 3.21 4.42 -2.94
C LEU A 168 2.47 5.31 -3.97
N PRO A 169 1.55 4.78 -4.80
CA PRO A 169 0.79 5.62 -5.72
C PRO A 169 -0.07 6.65 -4.98
N ALA A 170 -0.77 6.22 -3.92
CA ALA A 170 -1.62 7.10 -3.11
C ALA A 170 -0.81 8.21 -2.42
N LEU A 171 0.41 7.89 -1.99
CA LEU A 171 1.33 8.82 -1.35
C LEU A 171 1.81 9.91 -2.32
N ALA A 172 2.15 9.52 -3.55
CA ALA A 172 2.61 10.43 -4.60
C ALA A 172 1.54 11.47 -4.96
N VAL A 173 0.29 11.04 -5.04
CA VAL A 173 -0.82 11.90 -5.48
C VAL A 173 -1.60 12.54 -4.34
N ARG A 174 -1.15 12.41 -3.08
CA ARG A 174 -1.90 12.85 -1.89
C ARG A 174 -2.26 14.34 -1.90
N ARG A 175 -1.39 15.18 -2.49
CA ARG A 175 -1.59 16.63 -2.58
C ARG A 175 -2.47 17.06 -3.76
N LEU A 176 -2.79 16.13 -4.66
CA LEU A 176 -3.69 16.39 -5.77
C LEU A 176 -5.14 16.15 -5.36
N GLY A 177 -6.02 17.06 -5.79
CA GLY A 177 -7.47 16.92 -5.70
C GLY A 177 -8.02 15.87 -6.67
N ARG A 178 -9.06 16.21 -7.43
CA ARG A 178 -9.82 15.24 -8.25
C ARG A 178 -8.97 14.51 -9.31
N ASN A 179 -7.94 15.16 -9.85
CA ASN A 179 -7.04 14.56 -10.85
C ASN A 179 -6.00 13.60 -10.23
N GLY A 180 -5.88 13.55 -8.91
CA GLY A 180 -4.93 12.67 -8.22
C GLY A 180 -5.21 11.20 -8.46
N LEU A 181 -6.47 10.81 -8.67
CA LEU A 181 -6.84 9.42 -8.98
C LEU A 181 -6.24 8.96 -10.31
N LEU A 182 -6.34 9.76 -11.37
CA LEU A 182 -5.78 9.45 -12.68
C LEU A 182 -4.26 9.27 -12.62
N TRP A 183 -3.57 10.19 -11.95
CA TRP A 183 -2.12 10.08 -11.76
C TRP A 183 -1.74 8.88 -10.89
N GLY A 184 -2.54 8.54 -9.87
CA GLY A 184 -2.29 7.38 -9.03
C GLY A 184 -2.41 6.07 -9.81
N TYR A 185 -3.45 5.96 -10.65
CA TYR A 185 -3.59 4.82 -11.55
C TYR A 185 -2.46 4.75 -12.58
N GLY A 186 -2.06 5.90 -13.14
CA GLY A 186 -0.92 5.98 -14.05
C GLY A 186 0.37 5.49 -13.41
N ILE A 187 0.67 5.91 -12.17
CA ILE A 187 1.86 5.45 -11.42
C ILE A 187 1.77 3.95 -11.13
N GLY A 188 0.61 3.47 -10.69
CA GLY A 188 0.39 2.04 -10.43
C GLY A 188 0.61 1.20 -11.67
N LEU A 189 -0.08 1.52 -12.76
CA LEU A 189 -0.02 0.77 -14.02
C LEU A 189 1.38 0.81 -14.64
N ALA A 190 1.99 2.00 -14.74
CA ALA A 190 3.35 2.14 -15.27
C ALA A 190 4.36 1.40 -14.39
N GLY A 191 4.21 1.46 -13.06
CA GLY A 191 5.10 0.78 -12.13
C GLY A 191 5.02 -0.75 -12.25
N TYR A 192 3.83 -1.31 -12.37
CA TYR A 192 3.65 -2.75 -12.63
C TYR A 192 4.18 -3.16 -14.00
N ALA A 193 3.87 -2.42 -15.06
CA ALA A 193 4.31 -2.75 -16.42
C ALA A 193 5.84 -2.71 -16.55
N VAL A 194 6.48 -1.62 -16.10
CA VAL A 194 7.94 -1.46 -16.13
C VAL A 194 8.59 -2.45 -15.17
N GLY A 195 8.02 -2.67 -13.98
CA GLY A 195 8.53 -3.60 -12.99
C GLY A 195 8.54 -5.05 -13.48
N LEU A 196 7.45 -5.50 -14.10
CA LEU A 196 7.36 -6.83 -14.72
C LEU A 196 8.33 -6.98 -15.89
N LEU A 197 8.44 -5.97 -16.75
CA LEU A 197 9.37 -5.98 -17.87
C LEU A 197 10.82 -6.05 -17.41
N LEU A 198 11.21 -5.24 -16.43
CA LEU A 198 12.56 -5.26 -15.85
C LEU A 198 12.84 -6.58 -15.13
N ALA A 199 11.87 -7.12 -14.38
CA ALA A 199 12.01 -8.42 -13.74
C ALA A 199 12.24 -9.54 -14.75
N ALA A 200 11.52 -9.52 -15.88
CA ALA A 200 11.70 -10.49 -16.96
C ALA A 200 13.07 -10.35 -17.66
N LEU A 201 13.61 -9.13 -17.77
CA LEU A 201 14.91 -8.88 -18.39
C LEU A 201 16.10 -9.18 -17.48
N LEU A 202 15.93 -8.97 -16.17
CA LEU A 202 17.00 -9.08 -15.17
C LEU A 202 16.95 -10.40 -14.37
N ASP A 203 15.94 -11.26 -14.64
CA ASP A 203 15.72 -12.58 -14.01
C ASP A 203 15.66 -12.56 -12.46
N VAL A 204 15.16 -11.45 -11.93
CA VAL A 204 15.03 -11.18 -10.49
C VAL A 204 13.56 -11.30 -10.03
N PRO A 205 13.30 -11.50 -8.73
CA PRO A 205 11.93 -11.61 -8.21
C PRO A 205 11.03 -10.42 -8.60
N ALA A 206 9.97 -10.69 -9.36
CA ALA A 206 9.08 -9.66 -9.91
C ALA A 206 8.46 -8.77 -8.84
N GLY A 207 8.01 -9.36 -7.73
CA GLY A 207 7.44 -8.62 -6.60
C GLY A 207 8.38 -7.51 -6.10
N THR A 208 9.66 -7.81 -5.95
CA THR A 208 10.63 -6.83 -5.48
C THR A 208 10.89 -5.73 -6.50
N VAL A 209 11.10 -6.08 -7.77
CA VAL A 209 11.38 -5.07 -8.81
C VAL A 209 10.20 -4.11 -8.94
N ILE A 210 8.97 -4.62 -8.94
CA ILE A 210 7.77 -3.78 -9.01
C ILE A 210 7.70 -2.81 -7.83
N VAL A 211 8.02 -3.26 -6.61
CA VAL A 211 8.06 -2.40 -5.42
C VAL A 211 9.05 -1.24 -5.60
N TYR A 212 10.27 -1.52 -6.05
CA TYR A 212 11.29 -0.48 -6.28
C TYR A 212 10.90 0.47 -7.42
N VAL A 213 10.36 -0.05 -8.51
CA VAL A 213 9.89 0.77 -9.64
C VAL A 213 8.72 1.66 -9.22
N LEU A 214 7.75 1.14 -8.46
CA LEU A 214 6.65 1.93 -7.89
C LEU A 214 7.18 3.04 -6.97
N ALA A 215 8.19 2.76 -6.15
CA ALA A 215 8.76 3.75 -5.25
C ALA A 215 9.47 4.88 -6.01
N LEU A 216 10.25 4.54 -7.03
CA LEU A 216 10.89 5.52 -7.91
C LEU A 216 9.87 6.34 -8.68
N ALA A 217 8.86 5.69 -9.27
CA ALA A 217 7.79 6.36 -10.00
C ALA A 217 7.00 7.32 -9.08
N ALA A 218 6.65 6.87 -7.88
CA ALA A 218 5.96 7.68 -6.87
C ALA A 218 6.81 8.88 -6.41
N TRP A 219 8.11 8.69 -6.20
CA TRP A 219 9.03 9.75 -5.83
C TRP A 219 9.20 10.79 -6.95
N CYS A 220 9.47 10.35 -8.18
CA CYS A 220 9.65 11.22 -9.34
C CYS A 220 8.39 12.04 -9.64
N THR A 221 7.23 11.40 -9.65
CA THR A 221 5.94 12.09 -9.89
C THR A 221 5.59 13.02 -8.73
N GLY A 222 5.79 12.61 -7.47
CA GLY A 222 5.57 13.46 -6.31
C GLY A 222 6.44 14.73 -6.32
N GLN A 223 7.72 14.60 -6.68
CA GLN A 223 8.63 15.74 -6.84
C GLN A 223 8.21 16.66 -7.98
N TRP A 224 7.90 16.10 -9.15
CA TRP A 224 7.45 16.87 -10.32
C TRP A 224 6.17 17.65 -10.03
N LEU A 225 5.18 16.99 -9.42
CA LEU A 225 3.90 17.59 -9.03
C LEU A 225 4.04 18.67 -7.95
N SER A 226 4.97 18.48 -7.01
CA SER A 226 5.26 19.49 -5.98
C SER A 226 5.84 20.78 -6.56
N ARG A 227 6.60 20.68 -7.66
CA ARG A 227 7.16 21.84 -8.36
C ARG A 227 6.11 22.60 -9.18
N THR A 228 5.14 21.88 -9.74
CA THR A 228 4.05 22.50 -10.52
C THR A 228 2.95 23.11 -9.67
N ALA A 229 2.72 22.63 -8.44
CA ALA A 229 1.69 23.16 -7.53
C ALA A 229 2.11 24.44 -6.78
N LEU A 230 3.38 24.85 -6.89
CA LEU A 230 3.93 26.10 -6.34
C LEU A 230 4.01 27.23 -7.41
N ARG A 231 3.40 27.01 -8.58
CA ARG A 231 3.14 28.03 -9.61
C ARG A 231 1.64 28.24 -9.73
#